data_AF-W4VIR4-F1
#
_entry.id   AF-W4VIR4-F1
#
_cell.length_a   1.000
_cell.length_b   1.000
_cell.length_c   1.000
_cell.angle_alpha   90.00
_cell.angle_beta   90.00
_cell.angle_gamma   90.00
#
_symmetry.space_group_name_H-M   'P 1'
#
loop_
_entity.id
_entity.type
_entity.pdbx_description
1 polymer ?
#
loop_
_entity_poly.entity_id
_entity_poly.type
_entity_poly.pdbx_seq_one_letter_code
_entity_poly.pdbx_strand_id
1 'polypeptide(L)'
;MNQRILHVLEFHKIKEQLVEKAASSLGVEKARMLKPSTDLEQVNSWQDETDEAFHVIRLKGNVPLGGISDIKPSIKRAVIGGILSTHECLDVASTINGGKQLKLFIDKLEDIKLPIVQALADEIVPLNELEREIKSCIDDHGHMMMVLQINYEVYVLRSVLTKIRCETD
;
A
#
# COMPACT_ATOMS: atom_id res chain seq x y z
N MET A 1 -13.35 13.32 21.54
CA MET A 1 -13.04 12.19 22.46
C MET A 1 -12.14 12.67 23.60
N ASN A 2 -12.41 12.29 24.85
CA ASN A 2 -11.65 12.75 26.02
C ASN A 2 -10.34 11.93 26.19
N GLN A 3 -9.19 12.61 26.15
CA GLN A 3 -7.86 11.98 26.28
C GLN A 3 -7.65 11.27 27.63
N ARG A 4 -8.24 11.80 28.71
CA ARG A 4 -8.14 11.20 30.05
C ARG A 4 -8.81 9.82 30.08
N ILE A 5 -9.94 9.66 29.39
CA ILE A 5 -10.65 8.37 29.30
C ILE A 5 -9.81 7.35 28.53
N LEU A 6 -9.22 7.75 27.39
CA LEU A 6 -8.36 6.86 26.59
C LEU A 6 -7.11 6.39 27.36
N HIS A 7 -6.58 7.25 28.22
CA HIS A 7 -5.47 6.88 29.10
C HIS A 7 -5.90 5.87 30.18
N VAL A 8 -7.03 6.13 30.85
CA VAL A 8 -7.58 5.23 31.90
C VAL A 8 -7.98 3.87 31.33
N LEU A 9 -8.53 3.83 30.11
CA LEU A 9 -8.85 2.59 29.40
C LEU A 9 -7.62 1.91 28.76
N GLU A 10 -6.42 2.47 28.98
CA GLU A 10 -5.15 1.96 28.46
C GLU A 10 -5.16 1.72 26.94
N PHE A 11 -5.91 2.55 26.18
CA PHE A 11 -6.10 2.36 24.74
C PHE A 11 -4.77 2.35 23.96
N HIS A 12 -3.74 3.03 24.47
CA HIS A 12 -2.39 2.99 23.90
C HIS A 12 -1.80 1.57 23.85
N LYS A 13 -2.01 0.74 24.89
CA LYS A 13 -1.52 -0.65 24.92
C LYS A 13 -2.17 -1.52 23.87
N ILE A 14 -3.46 -1.27 23.57
CA ILE A 14 -4.18 -1.96 22.50
C ILE A 14 -3.55 -1.62 21.15
N LYS A 15 -3.25 -0.33 20.91
CA LYS A 15 -2.58 0.09 19.67
C LYS A 15 -1.18 -0.48 19.54
N GLU A 16 -0.41 -0.56 20.63
CA GLU A 16 0.92 -1.18 20.64
C GLU A 16 0.85 -2.65 20.24
N GLN A 17 -0.07 -3.42 20.82
CA GLN A 17 -0.31 -4.81 20.40
C GLN A 17 -0.71 -4.93 18.93
N LEU A 18 -1.56 -4.02 18.43
CA LEU A 18 -1.97 -4.01 17.02
C LEU A 18 -0.78 -3.70 16.10
N VAL A 19 0.08 -2.75 16.48
CA VAL A 19 1.29 -2.37 15.74
C VAL A 19 2.25 -3.55 15.61
N GLU A 20 2.43 -4.34 16.66
CA GLU A 20 3.29 -5.54 16.63
C GLU A 20 2.78 -6.63 15.68
N LYS A 21 1.49 -6.61 15.32
CA LYS A 21 0.87 -7.57 14.40
C LYS A 21 0.73 -7.05 12.98
N ALA A 22 1.03 -5.77 12.72
CA ALA A 22 0.90 -5.20 11.39
C ALA A 22 2.01 -5.72 10.46
N ALA A 23 1.62 -6.18 9.27
CA ALA A 23 2.53 -6.76 8.28
C ALA A 23 3.21 -5.72 7.36
N SER A 24 2.81 -4.46 7.41
CA SER A 24 3.36 -3.37 6.59
C SER A 24 3.57 -2.10 7.40
N SER A 25 4.51 -1.25 6.97
CA SER A 25 4.77 0.05 7.57
C SER A 25 3.53 0.96 7.54
N LEU A 26 2.78 0.94 6.43
CA LEU A 26 1.50 1.64 6.29
C LEU A 26 0.46 1.15 7.31
N GLY A 27 0.41 -0.17 7.55
CA GLY A 27 -0.46 -0.77 8.57
C GLY A 27 -0.08 -0.32 9.98
N VAL A 28 1.22 -0.27 10.28
CA VAL A 28 1.75 0.26 11.55
C VAL A 28 1.32 1.70 11.77
N GLU A 29 1.45 2.56 10.75
CA GLU A 29 1.04 3.96 10.84
C GLU A 29 -0.48 4.09 11.06
N LYS A 30 -1.30 3.35 10.30
CA LYS A 30 -2.76 3.33 10.46
C LYS A 30 -3.15 2.89 11.88
N ALA A 31 -2.51 1.86 12.41
CA ALA A 31 -2.72 1.38 13.77
C ALA A 31 -2.34 2.42 14.84
N ARG A 32 -1.21 3.14 14.67
CA ARG A 32 -0.79 4.20 15.61
C ARG A 32 -1.76 5.37 15.64
N MET A 33 -2.29 5.74 14.48
CA MET A 33 -3.23 6.86 14.31
C MET A 33 -4.67 6.51 14.69
N LEU A 34 -4.98 5.23 14.91
CA LEU A 34 -6.32 4.75 15.26
C LEU A 34 -6.87 5.48 16.49
N LYS A 35 -8.14 5.86 16.41
CA LYS A 35 -8.92 6.47 17.49
C LYS A 35 -10.28 5.80 17.54
N PRO A 36 -10.88 5.61 18.73
CA PRO A 36 -12.24 5.12 18.82
C PRO A 36 -13.20 6.11 18.15
N SER A 37 -14.27 5.58 17.58
CA SER A 37 -15.37 6.39 17.07
C SER A 37 -16.57 6.35 18.02
N THR A 38 -17.38 7.40 18.00
CA THR A 38 -18.69 7.44 18.67
C THR A 38 -19.85 7.30 17.69
N ASP A 39 -19.56 7.20 16.40
CA ASP A 39 -20.54 7.00 15.35
C ASP A 39 -20.80 5.50 15.18
N LEU A 40 -22.05 5.08 15.42
CA LEU A 40 -22.43 3.67 15.40
C LEU A 40 -22.30 3.06 14.00
N GLU A 41 -22.65 3.81 12.95
CA GLU A 41 -22.56 3.29 11.57
C GLU A 41 -21.12 3.02 11.19
N GLN A 42 -20.21 3.96 11.52
CA GLN A 42 -18.78 3.78 11.33
C GLN A 42 -18.23 2.59 12.14
N VAL A 43 -18.66 2.44 13.39
CA VAL A 43 -18.22 1.33 14.26
C VAL A 43 -18.69 -0.03 13.73
N ASN A 44 -19.90 -0.13 13.18
CA ASN A 44 -20.39 -1.35 12.55
C ASN A 44 -19.59 -1.66 11.28
N SER A 45 -19.40 -0.66 10.40
CA SER A 45 -18.61 -0.84 9.17
C SER A 45 -17.17 -1.30 9.44
N TRP A 46 -16.49 -0.76 10.45
CA TRP A 46 -15.14 -1.21 10.82
C TRP A 46 -15.13 -2.63 11.41
N GLN A 47 -16.17 -3.02 12.13
CA GLN A 47 -16.30 -4.38 12.65
C GLN A 47 -16.55 -5.37 11.51
N ASP A 48 -17.40 -5.03 10.54
CA ASP A 48 -17.64 -5.86 9.36
C ASP A 48 -16.36 -6.02 8.52
N GLU A 49 -15.60 -4.94 8.29
CA GLU A 49 -14.28 -4.99 7.63
C GLU A 49 -13.30 -5.92 8.38
N THR A 50 -13.30 -5.86 9.71
CA THR A 50 -12.43 -6.70 10.56
C THR A 50 -12.85 -8.17 10.51
N ASP A 51 -14.15 -8.47 10.51
CA ASP A 51 -14.68 -9.83 10.45
C ASP A 51 -14.34 -10.50 9.10
N GLU A 52 -14.51 -9.76 7.99
CA GLU A 52 -14.08 -10.22 6.67
C GLU A 52 -12.56 -10.49 6.63
N ALA A 53 -11.73 -9.57 7.14
CA ALA A 53 -10.29 -9.74 7.20
C ALA A 53 -9.88 -10.95 8.05
N PHE A 54 -10.57 -11.18 9.17
CA PHE A 54 -10.36 -12.37 10.00
C PHE A 54 -10.69 -13.66 9.24
N HIS A 55 -11.78 -13.69 8.48
CA HIS A 55 -12.13 -14.83 7.64
C HIS A 55 -11.05 -15.15 6.60
N VAL A 56 -10.49 -14.14 5.94
CA VAL A 56 -9.38 -14.30 4.99
C VAL A 56 -8.18 -14.95 5.65
N ILE A 57 -7.72 -14.40 6.78
CA ILE A 57 -6.56 -14.91 7.53
C ILE A 57 -6.81 -16.34 7.99
N ARG A 58 -8.01 -16.63 8.52
CA ARG A 58 -8.35 -17.97 9.03
C ARG A 58 -8.32 -19.04 7.95
N LEU A 59 -8.77 -18.73 6.74
CA LEU A 59 -8.96 -19.72 5.67
C LEU A 59 -7.72 -19.94 4.81
N LYS A 60 -6.89 -18.90 4.61
CA LYS A 60 -5.74 -18.96 3.69
C LYS A 60 -4.41 -18.66 4.36
N GLY A 61 -4.42 -18.23 5.62
CA GLY A 61 -3.22 -17.94 6.39
C GLY A 61 -2.57 -16.62 5.98
N ASN A 62 -1.44 -16.71 5.27
CA ASN A 62 -0.57 -15.58 5.03
C ASN A 62 -1.03 -14.71 3.85
N VAL A 63 -1.42 -13.46 4.13
CA VAL A 63 -1.82 -12.48 3.11
C VAL A 63 -0.55 -11.81 2.53
N PRO A 64 -0.37 -11.76 1.20
CA PRO A 64 0.82 -11.19 0.59
C PRO A 64 0.78 -9.65 0.66
N LEU A 65 1.29 -9.10 1.76
CA LEU A 65 1.45 -7.64 1.96
C LEU A 65 2.91 -7.17 1.81
N GLY A 66 3.80 -8.08 1.42
CA GLY A 66 5.22 -7.79 1.21
C GLY A 66 5.45 -6.86 0.01
N GLY A 67 6.47 -6.01 0.13
CA GLY A 67 6.89 -5.10 -0.93
C GLY A 67 6.05 -3.83 -1.06
N ILE A 68 5.03 -3.63 -0.23
CA ILE A 68 4.22 -2.41 -0.19
C ILE A 68 4.88 -1.39 0.75
N SER A 69 5.28 -0.24 0.20
CA SER A 69 5.91 0.86 0.94
C SER A 69 5.12 2.16 0.79
N ASP A 70 5.35 3.14 1.67
CA ASP A 70 4.72 4.45 1.53
C ASP A 70 5.38 5.28 0.43
N ILE A 71 4.84 5.18 -0.78
CA ILE A 71 5.33 5.94 -1.94
C ILE A 71 4.68 7.32 -2.08
N LYS A 72 3.69 7.68 -1.23
CA LYS A 72 2.95 8.96 -1.37
C LYS A 72 3.86 10.19 -1.37
N PRO A 73 4.90 10.29 -0.52
CA PRO A 73 5.79 11.45 -0.54
C PRO A 73 6.56 11.55 -1.87
N SER A 74 7.08 10.41 -2.35
CA SER A 74 7.78 10.31 -3.62
C SER A 74 6.86 10.72 -4.76
N ILE A 75 5.65 10.13 -4.87
CA ILE A 75 4.68 10.46 -5.91
C ILE A 75 4.28 11.94 -5.91
N LYS A 76 3.98 12.51 -4.73
CA LYS A 76 3.63 13.94 -4.64
C LYS A 76 4.74 14.85 -5.15
N ARG A 77 5.99 14.56 -4.77
CA ARG A 77 7.16 15.29 -5.27
C ARG A 77 7.32 15.10 -6.78
N ALA A 78 7.08 13.89 -7.26
CA ALA A 78 7.14 13.54 -8.65
C ALA A 78 6.15 14.39 -9.47
N VAL A 79 4.87 14.43 -9.09
CA VAL A 79 3.79 15.14 -9.81
C VAL A 79 4.10 16.63 -10.04
N ILE A 80 4.80 17.29 -9.12
CA ILE A 80 5.20 18.71 -9.23
C ILE A 80 6.53 18.92 -9.99
N GLY A 81 7.06 17.88 -10.65
CA GLY A 81 8.27 17.93 -11.47
C GLY A 81 9.56 17.55 -10.74
N GLY A 82 9.46 16.99 -9.54
CA GLY A 82 10.61 16.50 -8.79
C GLY A 82 11.14 15.16 -9.31
N ILE A 83 12.42 14.92 -9.05
CA ILE A 83 13.15 13.70 -9.45
C ILE A 83 12.95 12.63 -8.34
N LEU A 84 12.75 11.37 -8.74
CA LEU A 84 12.82 10.21 -7.84
C LEU A 84 14.21 9.58 -7.92
N SER A 85 14.73 9.11 -6.80
CA SER A 85 15.93 8.27 -6.80
C SER A 85 15.63 6.88 -7.37
N THR A 86 16.67 6.10 -7.67
CA THR A 86 16.53 4.71 -8.12
C THR A 86 15.80 3.85 -7.09
N HIS A 87 16.11 4.03 -5.80
CA HIS A 87 15.42 3.35 -4.71
C HIS A 87 13.94 3.70 -4.65
N GLU A 88 13.56 4.97 -4.80
CA GLU A 88 12.15 5.37 -4.81
C GLU A 88 11.41 4.81 -6.03
N CYS A 89 12.08 4.67 -7.19
CA CYS A 89 11.49 3.99 -8.33
C CYS A 89 11.25 2.51 -8.04
N LEU A 90 12.22 1.84 -7.42
CA LEU A 90 12.08 0.44 -7.01
C LEU A 90 10.95 0.27 -5.98
N ASP A 91 10.80 1.19 -5.03
CA ASP A 91 9.67 1.21 -4.08
C ASP A 91 8.32 1.32 -4.79
N VAL A 92 8.23 2.16 -5.83
CA VAL A 92 7.03 2.25 -6.69
C VAL A 92 6.76 0.93 -7.40
N ALA A 93 7.76 0.34 -8.07
CA ALA A 93 7.59 -0.93 -8.77
C ALA A 93 7.23 -2.09 -7.81
N SER A 94 7.86 -2.12 -6.64
CA SER A 94 7.57 -3.10 -5.60
C SER A 94 6.14 -2.94 -5.05
N THR A 95 5.69 -1.70 -4.83
CA THR A 95 4.33 -1.41 -4.37
C THR A 95 3.28 -1.81 -5.41
N ILE A 96 3.51 -1.52 -6.70
CA ILE A 96 2.64 -1.97 -7.80
C ILE A 96 2.55 -3.50 -7.83
N ASN A 97 3.68 -4.19 -7.69
CA ASN A 97 3.72 -5.65 -7.65
C ASN A 97 2.95 -6.20 -6.44
N GLY A 98 3.20 -5.66 -5.23
CA GLY A 98 2.53 -6.06 -4.00
C GLY A 98 1.02 -5.90 -4.10
N GLY A 99 0.54 -4.76 -4.62
CA GLY A 99 -0.89 -4.54 -4.89
C GLY A 99 -1.47 -5.57 -5.86
N LYS A 100 -0.76 -5.88 -6.95
CA LYS A 100 -1.17 -6.91 -7.91
C LYS A 100 -1.25 -8.30 -7.27
N GLN A 101 -0.26 -8.69 -6.47
CA GLN A 101 -0.29 -9.98 -5.77
C GLN A 101 -1.44 -10.06 -4.77
N LEU A 102 -1.72 -8.95 -4.07
CA LEU A 102 -2.85 -8.85 -3.15
C LEU A 102 -4.18 -9.00 -3.88
N LYS A 103 -4.38 -8.27 -4.99
CA LYS A 103 -5.58 -8.39 -5.82
C LYS A 103 -5.80 -9.84 -6.29
N LEU A 104 -4.77 -10.44 -6.90
CA LEU A 104 -4.82 -11.83 -7.36
C LEU A 104 -5.05 -12.84 -6.23
N PHE A 105 -4.61 -12.53 -5.02
CA PHE A 105 -4.87 -13.37 -3.85
C PHE A 105 -6.32 -13.28 -3.41
N ILE A 106 -6.90 -12.09 -3.35
CA ILE A 106 -8.30 -11.86 -2.99
C ILE A 106 -9.24 -12.42 -4.06
N ASP A 107 -8.95 -12.22 -5.34
CA ASP A 107 -9.74 -12.74 -6.46
C ASP A 107 -9.80 -14.28 -6.44
N LYS A 108 -8.84 -14.98 -5.82
CA LYS A 108 -8.88 -16.45 -5.67
C LYS A 108 -9.82 -16.92 -4.55
N LEU A 109 -10.49 -16.01 -3.85
CA LEU A 109 -11.38 -16.29 -2.72
C LEU A 109 -12.86 -16.27 -3.10
N GLU A 110 -13.19 -16.44 -4.38
CA GLU A 110 -14.56 -16.33 -4.93
C GLU A 110 -15.61 -17.17 -4.18
N ASP A 111 -15.20 -18.28 -3.55
CA ASP A 111 -16.08 -19.16 -2.75
C ASP A 111 -16.51 -18.56 -1.40
N ILE A 112 -15.95 -17.41 -1.00
CA ILE A 112 -16.19 -16.75 0.29
C ILE A 112 -16.80 -15.37 0.04
N LYS A 113 -17.88 -15.05 0.75
CA LYS A 113 -18.50 -13.71 0.67
C LYS A 113 -17.65 -12.70 1.43
N LEU A 114 -16.94 -11.85 0.69
CA LEU A 114 -16.08 -10.78 1.21
C LEU A 114 -16.35 -9.46 0.48
N PRO A 115 -17.58 -8.92 0.53
CA PRO A 115 -17.95 -7.75 -0.27
C PRO A 115 -17.09 -6.51 0.02
N ILE A 116 -16.68 -6.28 1.27
CA ILE A 116 -15.86 -5.12 1.64
C ILE A 116 -14.43 -5.30 1.13
N VAL A 117 -13.81 -6.46 1.41
CA VAL A 117 -12.42 -6.74 1.00
C VAL A 117 -12.30 -6.85 -0.52
N GLN A 118 -13.29 -7.44 -1.19
CA GLN A 118 -13.32 -7.50 -2.66
C GLN A 118 -13.44 -6.11 -3.27
N ALA A 119 -14.32 -5.25 -2.74
CA ALA A 119 -14.42 -3.86 -3.21
C ALA A 119 -13.09 -3.10 -3.07
N LEU A 120 -12.39 -3.26 -1.94
CA LEU A 120 -11.06 -2.67 -1.74
C LEU A 120 -10.01 -3.24 -2.72
N ALA A 121 -10.07 -4.54 -3.04
CA ALA A 121 -9.18 -5.16 -4.01
C ALA A 121 -9.50 -4.71 -5.45
N ASP A 122 -10.78 -4.43 -5.74
CA ASP A 122 -11.22 -3.96 -7.05
C ASP A 122 -10.69 -2.56 -7.38
N GLU A 123 -10.51 -1.71 -6.37
CA GLU A 123 -9.87 -0.39 -6.50
C GLU A 123 -8.37 -0.48 -6.88
N ILE A 124 -7.72 -1.63 -6.72
CA ILE A 124 -6.33 -1.82 -7.10
C ILE A 124 -6.22 -1.90 -8.63
N VAL A 125 -5.62 -0.88 -9.22
CA VAL A 125 -5.29 -0.82 -10.66
C VAL A 125 -3.89 -1.40 -10.90
N PRO A 126 -3.76 -2.48 -11.69
CA PRO A 126 -2.46 -3.09 -11.97
C PRO A 126 -1.67 -2.32 -13.04
N LEU A 127 -0.64 -1.59 -12.61
CA LEU A 127 0.21 -0.77 -13.49
C LEU A 127 1.38 -1.56 -14.10
N ASN A 128 1.07 -2.66 -14.80
CA ASN A 128 2.06 -3.64 -15.25
C ASN A 128 3.14 -3.04 -16.18
N GLU A 129 2.76 -2.10 -17.03
CA GLU A 129 3.71 -1.45 -17.94
C GLU A 129 4.71 -0.60 -17.18
N LEU A 130 4.23 0.17 -16.20
CA LEU A 130 5.06 1.02 -15.36
C LEU A 130 6.04 0.19 -14.53
N GLU A 131 5.56 -0.90 -13.92
CA GLU A 131 6.40 -1.85 -13.19
C GLU A 131 7.53 -2.39 -14.10
N ARG A 132 7.20 -2.79 -15.33
CA ARG A 132 8.16 -3.35 -16.30
C ARG A 132 9.19 -2.31 -16.73
N GLU A 133 8.77 -1.08 -17.01
CA GLU A 133 9.68 -0.01 -17.41
C GLU A 133 10.72 0.26 -16.32
N ILE A 134 10.29 0.41 -15.07
CA ILE A 134 11.20 0.63 -13.94
C ILE A 134 12.20 -0.52 -13.82
N LYS A 135 11.72 -1.78 -13.82
CA LYS A 135 12.58 -2.98 -13.70
C LYS A 135 13.47 -3.23 -14.91
N SER A 136 13.17 -2.65 -16.06
CA SER A 136 14.04 -2.72 -17.24
C SER A 136 15.22 -1.73 -17.17
N CYS A 137 15.08 -0.67 -16.39
CA CYS A 137 16.10 0.36 -16.23
C CYS A 137 16.98 0.15 -14.99
N ILE A 138 16.41 -0.40 -13.92
CA ILE A 138 17.04 -0.53 -12.60
C ILE A 138 17.01 -2.00 -12.15
N ASP A 139 18.14 -2.50 -11.65
CA ASP A 139 18.22 -3.83 -11.03
C ASP A 139 17.68 -3.88 -9.61
N ASP A 140 17.54 -5.09 -9.08
CA ASP A 140 17.06 -5.34 -7.72
C ASP A 140 17.99 -4.75 -6.63
N HIS A 141 19.21 -4.33 -7.00
CA HIS A 141 20.18 -3.69 -6.11
C HIS A 141 20.17 -2.15 -6.22
N GLY A 142 19.34 -1.57 -7.08
CA GLY A 142 19.27 -0.13 -7.30
C GLY A 142 20.30 0.43 -8.29
N HIS A 143 21.03 -0.43 -8.99
CA HIS A 143 21.95 -0.03 -10.06
C HIS A 143 21.23 0.01 -11.40
N MET A 144 21.64 0.95 -12.27
CA MET A 144 21.11 1.00 -13.63
C MET A 144 21.70 -0.14 -14.47
N MET A 145 20.85 -0.98 -15.06
CA MET A 145 21.29 -2.12 -15.88
C MET A 145 21.65 -1.74 -17.33
N MET A 146 21.00 -0.72 -17.90
CA MET A 146 21.26 -0.29 -19.28
C MET A 146 22.29 0.84 -19.33
N VAL A 147 23.24 0.72 -20.27
CA VAL A 147 24.18 1.79 -20.64
C VAL A 147 23.42 2.90 -21.37
N LEU A 148 22.78 3.79 -20.61
CA LEU A 148 22.39 5.13 -21.06
C LEU A 148 22.96 6.14 -20.06
N GLN A 149 24.28 6.25 -20.08
CA GLN A 149 25.03 7.18 -19.24
C GLN A 149 24.61 8.64 -19.55
N ILE A 150 24.24 9.35 -18.49
CA ILE A 150 24.36 10.81 -18.28
C ILE A 150 23.18 11.71 -18.69
N ASN A 151 22.21 11.28 -19.53
CA ASN A 151 21.03 12.12 -19.86
C ASN A 151 19.65 11.53 -19.48
N TYR A 152 19.57 10.31 -18.94
CA TYR A 152 18.33 9.54 -18.83
C TYR A 152 17.68 9.46 -17.43
N GLU A 153 18.36 9.85 -16.34
CA GLU A 153 17.68 9.97 -15.03
C GLU A 153 16.43 10.84 -15.17
N VAL A 154 16.53 11.95 -15.90
CA VAL A 154 15.40 12.85 -16.16
C VAL A 154 14.33 12.22 -17.07
N TYR A 155 14.70 11.34 -18.02
CA TYR A 155 13.77 10.79 -19.00
C TYR A 155 12.94 9.64 -18.44
N VAL A 156 13.55 8.68 -17.73
CA VAL A 156 12.82 7.57 -17.08
C VAL A 156 11.89 8.12 -16.01
N LEU A 157 12.37 9.09 -15.24
CA LEU A 157 11.53 9.76 -14.25
C LEU A 157 10.40 10.52 -14.91
N ARG A 158 10.64 11.26 -16.01
CA ARG A 158 9.55 11.90 -16.77
C ARG A 158 8.57 10.92 -17.39
N SER A 159 9.00 9.74 -17.88
CA SER A 159 8.08 8.76 -18.45
C SER A 159 7.21 8.12 -17.36
N VAL A 160 7.81 7.74 -16.23
CA VAL A 160 7.12 7.28 -15.02
C VAL A 160 6.11 8.34 -14.55
N LEU A 161 6.53 9.60 -14.48
CA LEU A 161 5.69 10.74 -14.11
C LEU A 161 4.50 10.95 -15.04
N THR A 162 4.72 10.80 -16.34
CA THR A 162 3.66 10.98 -17.35
C THR A 162 2.59 9.90 -17.17
N LYS A 163 3.00 8.64 -16.96
CA LYS A 163 2.07 7.53 -16.72
C LYS A 163 1.30 7.69 -15.42
N ILE A 164 1.97 8.03 -14.33
CA ILE A 164 1.32 8.27 -13.02
C ILE A 164 0.31 9.41 -13.11
N ARG A 165 0.63 10.49 -13.82
CA ARG A 165 -0.26 11.65 -13.98
C ARG A 165 -1.51 11.31 -14.79
N CYS A 166 -1.39 10.48 -15.84
CA CYS A 166 -2.52 10.07 -16.67
C CYS A 166 -3.53 9.15 -15.95
N GLU A 167 -3.14 8.54 -14.83
CA GLU A 167 -4.00 7.60 -14.07
C GLU A 167 -4.63 8.23 -12.82
N THR A 168 -4.20 9.45 -12.44
CA THR A 168 -4.73 10.19 -11.28
C THR A 168 -5.78 11.25 -11.61
N ASP A 169 -6.12 11.43 -12.90
CA ASP A 169 -7.18 12.32 -13.41
C ASP A 169 -8.42 11.52 -13.83
#